data_AF-A0A2G5TXN0-F1
#
_entry.id   AF-A0A2G5TXN0-F1
#
_cell.length_a   1.000
_cell.length_b   1.000
_cell.length_c   1.000
_cell.angle_alpha   90.00
_cell.angle_beta   90.00
_cell.angle_gamma   90.00
#
_symmetry.space_group_name_H-M   'P 1'
#
loop_
_entity.id
_entity.type
_entity.pdbx_description
1 polymer ?
#
loop_
_entity_poly.entity_id
_entity_poly.type
_entity_poly.pdbx_seq_one_letter_code
_entity_poly.pdbx_strand_id
1 'polypeptide(L)'
;MREVSSKKSREIDNLNKTDRVGSRPYLMADEQKDARIGPGFQVEIPDEPTHSFGQEEDLNREKETIWIPETVEYDPKEVLEADQIRHVYWTAIWQQWRGHIPFEMALKHLMECKYDFATALDSIDQKLKELPQEMRPVGMAQARSLLDMHNAAKKTDKRKRNLREIQQYLIKNYHLGEIQNFRYQLSRFYYYQPTHGVPCNCRDPICTDYQFEPRVGCTNCNRHHRPHLPVDPEKLCLICQTYLELRKEMRPAEQVVFNSSELEFLEKWNQKEAESGTRLTRDNVEKLIRMETWRRWGDEDLTDEEEAMLNLSKLVIRNRTKSGKHTEEEKRIKGSRILNQLVPLILPLFTKCNCLISGGIPHGSENRDKWSFSGEEVEKYRDLISCFEGDQFQVSEFLKVEPELVERFVEKYPENHEIWKGKQFFPLQPREILQPHNFSPIIPTFVYDDAEDGDGEPSSKKAKKAKKARKV
;
A
#
# COMPACT_ATOMS: atom_id res chain seq x y z
N MET A 1 15.83 56.91 40.95
CA MET A 1 16.23 56.51 42.31
C MET A 1 15.84 55.05 42.49
N ARG A 2 16.82 54.14 42.34
CA ARG A 2 17.39 53.30 43.42
C ARG A 2 16.40 52.29 44.05
N GLU A 3 16.43 51.04 43.55
CA GLU A 3 17.01 49.84 44.20
C GLU A 3 16.93 49.79 45.76
N VAL A 4 16.54 48.72 46.48
CA VAL A 4 16.97 47.29 46.43
C VAL A 4 16.04 46.40 47.32
N SER A 5 15.80 45.15 46.87
CA SER A 5 15.64 43.85 47.60
C SER A 5 14.53 43.59 48.63
N SER A 6 13.73 42.53 48.40
CA SER A 6 13.99 41.19 48.98
C SER A 6 12.76 40.27 48.90
N LYS A 7 12.89 39.18 48.13
CA LYS A 7 12.33 37.83 48.33
C LYS A 7 10.94 37.69 48.99
N LYS A 8 9.96 37.28 48.17
CA LYS A 8 9.11 36.11 48.46
C LYS A 8 8.66 35.46 47.15
N SER A 9 9.34 34.37 46.83
CA SER A 9 8.99 33.41 45.77
C SER A 9 8.28 32.22 46.40
N ARG A 10 7.40 31.59 45.60
CA ARG A 10 7.02 30.15 45.66
C ARG A 10 6.26 29.66 46.89
N GLU A 11 4.97 29.46 46.69
CA GLU A 11 4.24 28.31 47.22
C GLU A 11 3.51 27.64 46.04
N ILE A 12 3.36 26.32 46.12
CA ILE A 12 2.99 25.38 45.05
C ILE A 12 4.18 24.94 44.18
N ASP A 13 5.09 24.21 44.81
CA ASP A 13 5.68 22.95 44.32
C ASP A 13 6.63 22.44 45.40
N ASN A 14 6.24 21.39 46.13
CA ASN A 14 7.17 20.51 46.86
C ASN A 14 6.45 19.28 47.42
N LEU A 15 6.41 18.21 46.61
CA LEU A 15 6.64 16.86 47.10
C LEU A 15 7.61 16.20 46.10
N ASN A 16 8.91 16.36 46.39
CA ASN A 16 10.04 15.64 45.78
C ASN A 16 9.86 14.12 46.01
N LYS A 17 10.16 13.24 45.04
CA LYS A 17 11.50 12.63 44.79
C LYS A 17 12.27 12.40 46.11
N THR A 18 12.56 11.18 46.54
CA THR A 18 13.52 10.25 45.92
C THR A 18 13.53 8.91 46.67
N ASP A 19 13.67 7.83 45.90
CA ASP A 19 14.49 6.64 46.14
C ASP A 19 14.41 5.89 47.47
N ARG A 20 13.96 4.62 47.40
CA ARG A 20 14.87 3.45 47.47
C ARG A 20 14.10 2.14 47.32
N VAL A 21 14.55 1.35 46.34
CA VAL A 21 14.70 -0.11 46.32
C VAL A 21 13.94 -0.84 47.43
N GLY A 22 12.74 -1.30 47.09
CA GLY A 22 12.09 -2.43 47.74
C GLY A 22 11.63 -3.35 46.61
N SER A 23 12.31 -4.47 46.46
CA SER A 23 11.97 -5.59 45.58
C SER A 23 10.45 -5.72 45.47
N ARG A 24 9.87 -5.60 44.27
CA ARG A 24 8.56 -6.22 44.05
C ARG A 24 8.80 -7.71 44.27
N PRO A 25 8.21 -8.33 45.31
CA PRO A 25 8.37 -9.75 45.49
C PRO A 25 7.85 -10.40 44.22
N TYR A 26 8.62 -11.37 43.72
CA TYR A 26 8.09 -12.38 42.82
C TYR A 26 6.70 -12.76 43.32
N LEU A 27 5.70 -12.70 42.44
CA LEU A 27 4.41 -13.33 42.63
C LEU A 27 4.67 -14.82 42.84
N MET A 28 4.87 -15.19 44.09
CA MET A 28 4.91 -16.55 44.60
C MET A 28 4.08 -16.54 45.88
N ALA A 29 2.78 -16.43 45.68
CA ALA A 29 1.75 -16.97 46.55
C ALA A 29 0.48 -16.99 45.70
N ASP A 30 -0.10 -18.17 45.55
CA ASP A 30 -1.41 -18.42 45.00
C ASP A 30 -2.46 -17.58 45.74
N GLU A 31 -2.72 -16.34 45.30
CA GLU A 31 -4.02 -15.72 45.49
C GLU A 31 -4.91 -16.24 44.37
N GLN A 32 -5.41 -17.46 44.59
CA GLN A 32 -6.59 -17.98 43.92
C GLN A 32 -7.65 -16.89 44.05
N LYS A 33 -7.93 -16.16 42.96
CA LYS A 33 -9.08 -15.24 42.93
C LYS A 33 -10.31 -16.10 43.12
N ASP A 34 -10.84 -16.12 44.34
CA ASP A 34 -12.04 -16.88 44.66
C ASP A 34 -13.14 -16.55 43.67
N ALA A 35 -13.71 -17.59 43.07
CA ALA A 35 -14.87 -17.45 42.18
C ALA A 35 -15.98 -16.77 42.99
N ARG A 36 -16.43 -15.60 42.53
CA ARG A 36 -17.49 -14.86 43.23
C ARG A 36 -18.83 -15.56 43.00
N ILE A 37 -19.39 -16.11 44.07
CA ILE A 37 -20.68 -16.79 44.10
C ILE A 37 -21.71 -15.78 44.64
N GLY A 38 -22.80 -15.56 43.90
CA GLY A 38 -23.92 -14.72 44.31
C GLY A 38 -24.78 -14.26 43.12
N PRO A 39 -26.05 -13.87 43.33
CA PRO A 39 -26.99 -13.51 42.26
C PRO A 39 -26.50 -12.40 41.31
N GLY A 40 -25.55 -11.57 41.76
CA GLY A 40 -24.90 -10.54 40.93
C GLY A 40 -23.69 -11.03 40.11
N PHE A 41 -23.34 -12.32 40.19
CA PHE A 41 -22.20 -12.95 39.51
C PHE A 41 -22.58 -14.23 38.75
N GLN A 42 -23.67 -14.89 39.14
CA GLN A 42 -24.19 -16.08 38.46
C GLN A 42 -25.19 -15.69 37.38
N VAL A 43 -25.12 -16.39 36.25
CA VAL A 43 -26.11 -16.28 35.18
C VAL A 43 -27.34 -17.10 35.56
N GLU A 44 -28.53 -16.58 35.29
CA GLU A 44 -29.76 -17.35 35.42
C GLU A 44 -29.72 -18.50 34.39
N ILE A 45 -29.68 -19.73 34.91
CA ILE A 45 -29.73 -20.92 34.08
C ILE A 45 -31.22 -21.22 33.85
N PRO A 46 -31.70 -21.24 32.59
CA PRO A 46 -33.08 -21.62 32.32
C PRO A 46 -33.37 -23.03 32.85
N ASP A 47 -34.52 -23.21 33.51
CA ASP A 47 -34.92 -24.47 34.15
C ASP A 47 -35.12 -25.63 33.16
N GLU A 48 -35.41 -25.32 31.90
CA GLU A 48 -35.47 -26.29 30.80
C GLU A 48 -34.42 -25.94 29.74
N PRO A 49 -33.65 -26.92 29.23
CA PRO A 49 -32.84 -26.69 28.04
C PRO A 49 -33.80 -26.33 26.91
N THR A 50 -33.72 -25.08 26.43
CA THR A 50 -34.40 -24.66 25.21
C THR A 50 -33.88 -25.52 24.07
N HIS A 51 -34.60 -26.58 23.73
CA HIS A 51 -34.25 -27.47 22.61
C HIS A 51 -34.43 -26.79 21.25
N SER A 52 -34.90 -25.54 21.21
CA SER A 52 -34.73 -24.65 20.07
C SER A 52 -33.42 -23.88 20.20
N PHE A 53 -32.36 -24.41 19.59
CA PHE A 53 -31.27 -23.55 19.13
C PHE A 53 -31.87 -22.57 18.10
N GLY A 54 -32.13 -21.34 18.53
CA GLY A 54 -32.74 -20.28 17.73
C GLY A 54 -34.26 -20.22 17.90
N GLN A 55 -34.72 -19.36 18.81
CA GLN A 55 -36.04 -18.77 18.65
C GLN A 55 -36.05 -17.95 17.35
N GLU A 56 -37.15 -17.95 16.60
CA GLU A 56 -37.32 -17.14 15.37
C GLU A 56 -37.06 -15.64 15.62
N GLU A 57 -37.14 -15.18 16.87
CA GLU A 57 -36.82 -13.80 17.27
C GLU A 57 -35.32 -13.45 17.10
N ASP A 58 -34.41 -14.43 17.15
CA ASP A 58 -32.95 -14.22 16.94
C ASP A 58 -32.57 -14.12 15.45
N LEU A 59 -33.42 -14.60 14.53
CA LEU A 59 -33.17 -14.50 13.09
C LEU A 59 -33.25 -13.05 12.60
N ASN A 60 -34.04 -12.20 13.27
CA ASN A 60 -34.25 -10.80 12.88
C ASN A 60 -33.48 -9.79 13.73
N ARG A 61 -32.90 -10.18 14.88
CA ARG A 61 -32.37 -9.20 15.84
C ARG A 61 -30.88 -8.87 15.69
N GLU A 62 -30.04 -9.78 15.17
CA GLU A 62 -28.57 -9.57 15.23
C GLU A 62 -27.76 -10.11 14.03
N LYS A 63 -28.40 -10.64 12.98
CA LYS A 63 -27.67 -11.28 11.86
C LYS A 63 -27.98 -10.61 10.53
N GLU A 64 -27.03 -9.84 10.03
CA GLU A 64 -27.03 -9.43 8.63
C GLU A 64 -26.48 -10.60 7.78
N THR A 65 -27.27 -11.08 6.84
CA THR A 65 -26.80 -12.11 5.90
C THR A 65 -25.80 -11.49 4.93
N ILE A 66 -24.53 -11.86 5.07
CA ILE A 66 -23.42 -11.32 4.26
C ILE A 66 -23.20 -12.16 2.99
N TRP A 67 -23.42 -13.48 3.07
CA TRP A 67 -23.25 -14.39 1.95
C TRP A 67 -24.12 -15.64 2.11
N ILE A 68 -24.82 -16.00 1.04
CA ILE A 68 -25.50 -17.27 0.86
C ILE A 68 -24.75 -17.98 -0.28
N PRO A 69 -24.49 -19.29 -0.22
CA PRO A 69 -23.99 -20.01 -1.40
C PRO A 69 -25.08 -20.10 -2.47
N GLU A 70 -24.72 -19.87 -3.74
CA GLU A 70 -25.63 -19.90 -4.90
C GLU A 70 -26.47 -21.20 -4.95
N THR A 71 -25.86 -22.32 -4.58
CA THR A 71 -26.45 -23.67 -4.57
C THR A 71 -27.61 -23.87 -3.61
N VAL A 72 -27.85 -22.93 -2.69
CA VAL A 72 -28.88 -23.08 -1.63
C VAL A 72 -30.21 -22.42 -2.03
N GLU A 73 -30.18 -21.32 -2.77
CA GLU A 73 -31.39 -20.53 -3.07
C GLU A 73 -31.72 -20.39 -4.55
N TYR A 74 -30.76 -20.60 -5.44
CA TYR A 74 -30.93 -20.41 -6.88
C TYR A 74 -30.79 -21.76 -7.58
N ASP A 75 -31.71 -22.10 -8.49
CA ASP A 75 -31.60 -23.29 -9.35
C ASP A 75 -30.42 -23.06 -10.31
N PRO A 76 -29.22 -23.61 -10.03
CA PRO A 76 -28.01 -23.15 -10.68
C PRO A 76 -27.95 -23.73 -12.09
N LYS A 77 -27.76 -22.87 -13.10
CA LYS A 77 -27.35 -23.37 -14.42
C LYS A 77 -25.89 -23.81 -14.40
N GLU A 78 -25.05 -23.10 -13.65
CA GLU A 78 -23.63 -23.37 -13.38
C GLU A 78 -23.30 -22.84 -11.98
N VAL A 79 -22.55 -23.57 -11.16
CA VAL A 79 -22.07 -23.08 -9.87
C VAL A 79 -20.87 -22.18 -10.14
N LEU A 80 -20.90 -20.91 -9.71
CA LEU A 80 -19.73 -20.05 -9.85
C LEU A 80 -18.54 -20.63 -9.06
N GLU A 81 -17.46 -20.93 -9.77
CA GLU A 81 -16.20 -21.32 -9.12
C GLU A 81 -15.63 -20.13 -8.35
N ALA A 82 -15.10 -20.38 -7.15
CA ALA A 82 -14.50 -19.34 -6.30
C ALA A 82 -13.40 -18.55 -7.03
N ASP A 83 -12.69 -19.23 -7.94
CA ASP A 83 -11.67 -18.64 -8.79
C ASP A 83 -12.25 -17.62 -9.79
N GLN A 84 -13.45 -17.84 -10.34
CA GLN A 84 -14.09 -16.87 -11.23
C GLN A 84 -14.51 -15.60 -10.48
N ILE A 85 -15.07 -15.75 -9.26
CA ILE A 85 -15.41 -14.60 -8.41
C ILE A 85 -14.15 -13.78 -8.10
N ARG A 86 -13.05 -14.46 -7.76
CA ARG A 86 -11.78 -13.82 -7.43
C ARG A 86 -11.12 -13.17 -8.65
N HIS A 87 -11.00 -13.89 -9.76
CA HIS A 87 -10.18 -13.49 -10.92
C HIS A 87 -10.91 -12.56 -11.88
N VAL A 88 -12.22 -12.69 -12.03
CA VAL A 88 -13.01 -11.86 -12.95
C VAL A 88 -13.60 -10.69 -12.21
N TYR A 89 -14.48 -10.97 -11.24
CA TYR A 89 -15.27 -9.93 -10.60
C TYR A 89 -14.45 -9.10 -9.62
N TRP A 90 -13.80 -9.74 -8.65
CA TRP A 90 -13.05 -9.02 -7.61
C TRP A 90 -11.81 -8.33 -8.16
N THR A 91 -11.06 -8.96 -9.05
CA THR A 91 -9.85 -8.35 -9.63
C THR A 91 -10.15 -7.01 -10.30
N ALA A 92 -11.25 -6.94 -11.06
CA ALA A 92 -11.67 -5.72 -11.73
C ALA A 92 -11.98 -4.60 -10.73
N ILE A 93 -12.73 -4.91 -9.66
CA ILE A 93 -13.11 -3.97 -8.61
C ILE A 93 -11.89 -3.51 -7.79
N TRP A 94 -11.09 -4.47 -7.33
CA TRP A 94 -9.96 -4.21 -6.46
C TRP A 94 -8.90 -3.36 -7.14
N GLN A 95 -8.57 -3.63 -8.41
CA GLN A 95 -7.61 -2.82 -9.14
C GLN A 95 -8.19 -1.44 -9.51
N GLN A 96 -9.47 -1.35 -9.88
CA GLN A 96 -10.10 -0.09 -10.25
C GLN A 96 -10.14 0.92 -9.10
N TRP A 97 -10.55 0.46 -7.91
CA TRP A 97 -10.74 1.30 -6.72
C TRP A 97 -9.64 1.13 -5.67
N ARG A 98 -8.59 0.38 -5.98
CA ARG A 98 -7.44 0.13 -5.09
C ARG A 98 -7.85 -0.33 -3.69
N GLY A 99 -8.93 -1.11 -3.61
CA GLY A 99 -9.50 -1.63 -2.36
C GLY A 99 -10.40 -0.67 -1.58
N HIS A 100 -10.81 0.48 -2.14
CA HIS A 100 -11.81 1.36 -1.51
C HIS A 100 -13.16 0.65 -1.37
N ILE A 101 -13.59 -0.09 -2.39
CA ILE A 101 -14.68 -1.08 -2.25
C ILE A 101 -14.08 -2.37 -1.66
N PRO A 102 -14.42 -2.77 -0.42
CA PRO A 102 -13.89 -3.98 0.20
C PRO A 102 -14.43 -5.25 -0.47
N PHE A 103 -13.71 -6.36 -0.30
CA PHE A 103 -14.08 -7.64 -0.91
C PHE A 103 -15.44 -8.13 -0.41
N GLU A 104 -15.71 -7.97 0.88
CA GLU A 104 -16.95 -8.37 1.54
C GLU A 104 -18.16 -7.60 0.98
N MET A 105 -17.98 -6.30 0.71
CA MET A 105 -18.99 -5.47 0.09
C MET A 105 -19.26 -5.89 -1.36
N ALA A 106 -18.19 -6.18 -2.11
CA ALA A 106 -18.32 -6.67 -3.48
C ALA A 106 -19.04 -8.02 -3.54
N LEU A 107 -18.72 -8.96 -2.63
CA LEU A 107 -19.38 -10.26 -2.52
C LEU A 107 -20.86 -10.13 -2.16
N LYS A 108 -21.18 -9.32 -1.14
CA LYS A 108 -22.56 -9.05 -0.78
C LYS A 108 -23.34 -8.46 -1.97
N HIS A 109 -22.74 -7.53 -2.70
CA HIS A 109 -23.37 -6.96 -3.90
C HIS A 109 -23.57 -8.00 -5.00
N LEU A 110 -22.60 -8.89 -5.21
CA LEU A 110 -22.74 -9.97 -6.18
C LEU A 110 -23.91 -10.89 -5.84
N MET A 111 -24.07 -11.24 -4.56
CA MET A 111 -25.21 -12.00 -4.06
C MET A 111 -26.54 -11.25 -4.28
N GLU A 112 -26.60 -9.95 -3.97
CA GLU A 112 -27.78 -9.09 -4.24
C GLU A 112 -28.15 -9.07 -5.74
N CYS A 113 -27.15 -9.17 -6.61
CA CYS A 113 -27.31 -9.27 -8.06
C CYS A 113 -27.51 -10.71 -8.57
N LYS A 114 -27.85 -11.65 -7.67
CA LYS A 114 -28.10 -13.06 -8.00
C LYS A 114 -26.92 -13.71 -8.74
N TYR A 115 -25.70 -13.36 -8.34
CA TYR A 115 -24.46 -13.89 -8.88
C TYR A 115 -24.20 -13.56 -10.37
N ASP A 116 -24.97 -12.67 -11.00
CA ASP A 116 -24.71 -12.24 -12.36
C ASP A 116 -23.60 -11.18 -12.39
N PHE A 117 -22.40 -11.56 -12.85
CA PHE A 117 -21.24 -10.67 -12.90
C PHE A 117 -21.49 -9.38 -13.67
N ALA A 118 -22.20 -9.44 -14.80
CA ALA A 118 -22.42 -8.25 -15.62
C ALA A 118 -23.34 -7.26 -14.90
N THR A 119 -24.45 -7.74 -14.33
CA THR A 119 -25.38 -6.93 -13.54
C THR A 119 -24.67 -6.32 -12.34
N ALA A 120 -23.89 -7.13 -11.61
CA ALA A 120 -23.12 -6.67 -10.46
C ALA A 120 -22.08 -5.61 -10.85
N LEU A 121 -21.32 -5.80 -11.95
CA LEU A 121 -20.35 -4.83 -12.44
C LEU A 121 -21.01 -3.54 -12.96
N ASP A 122 -22.24 -3.59 -13.46
CA ASP A 122 -22.95 -2.39 -13.92
C ASP A 122 -23.44 -1.51 -12.76
N SER A 123 -23.64 -2.08 -11.57
CA SER A 123 -24.11 -1.34 -10.39
C SER A 123 -23.13 -1.26 -9.23
N ILE A 124 -21.94 -1.87 -9.31
CA ILE A 124 -20.99 -1.93 -8.18
C ILE A 124 -20.59 -0.54 -7.66
N ASP A 125 -20.53 0.46 -8.52
CA ASP A 125 -20.19 1.82 -8.11
C ASP A 125 -21.27 2.50 -7.26
N GLN A 126 -22.50 1.97 -7.20
CA GLN A 126 -23.50 2.42 -6.22
C GLN A 126 -23.02 2.24 -4.78
N LYS A 127 -22.18 1.22 -4.52
CA LYS A 127 -21.65 0.96 -3.17
C LYS A 127 -20.74 2.07 -2.66
N LEU A 128 -20.22 2.94 -3.55
CA LEU A 128 -19.46 4.12 -3.14
C LEU A 128 -20.29 5.10 -2.30
N LYS A 129 -21.63 5.08 -2.40
CA LYS A 129 -22.52 5.94 -1.61
C LYS A 129 -22.56 5.55 -0.14
N GLU A 130 -22.31 4.28 0.16
CA GLU A 130 -22.38 3.69 1.50
C GLU A 130 -21.01 3.68 2.19
N LEU A 131 -19.94 3.82 1.41
CA LEU A 131 -18.57 3.73 1.90
C LEU A 131 -18.10 5.06 2.49
N PRO A 132 -17.22 5.02 3.50
CA PRO A 132 -16.47 6.19 3.92
C PRO A 132 -15.71 6.83 2.76
N GLN A 133 -15.29 8.09 2.94
CA GLN A 133 -14.42 8.76 1.99
C GLN A 133 -13.19 7.92 1.62
N GLU A 134 -12.74 8.03 0.36
CA GLU A 134 -11.53 7.35 -0.10
C GLU A 134 -10.32 7.83 0.71
N MET A 135 -9.48 6.88 1.12
CA MET A 135 -8.28 7.18 1.87
C MET A 135 -7.30 7.98 1.01
N ARG A 136 -7.11 9.25 1.33
CA ARG A 136 -6.18 10.13 0.62
C ARG A 136 -4.74 9.72 0.88
N PRO A 137 -3.82 9.86 -0.09
CA PRO A 137 -2.42 9.52 0.11
C PRO A 137 -1.74 10.49 1.10
N VAL A 138 -0.95 9.94 2.03
CA VAL A 138 -0.13 10.75 2.96
C VAL A 138 0.98 11.51 2.24
N GLY A 139 1.31 12.70 2.71
CA GLY A 139 2.47 13.44 2.23
C GLY A 139 3.78 12.77 2.65
N MET A 140 4.86 12.99 1.89
CA MET A 140 6.19 12.42 2.19
C MET A 140 6.69 12.73 3.62
N ALA A 141 6.40 13.91 4.16
CA ALA A 141 6.77 14.26 5.54
C ALA A 141 6.07 13.39 6.59
N GLN A 142 4.77 13.18 6.41
CA GLN A 142 3.95 12.36 7.28
C GLN A 142 4.37 10.89 7.18
N ALA A 143 4.53 10.38 5.95
CA ALA A 143 5.03 9.04 5.70
C ALA A 143 6.40 8.79 6.36
N ARG A 144 7.31 9.76 6.24
CA ARG A 144 8.62 9.70 6.91
C ARG A 144 8.48 9.63 8.42
N SER A 145 7.62 10.46 8.99
CA SER A 145 7.37 10.51 10.44
C SER A 145 6.77 9.20 10.96
N LEU A 146 5.88 8.57 10.19
CA LEU A 146 5.34 7.24 10.48
C LEU A 146 6.43 6.15 10.41
N LEU A 147 7.29 6.18 9.39
CA LEU A 147 8.38 5.22 9.22
C LEU A 147 9.44 5.36 10.32
N ASP A 148 9.83 6.58 10.67
CA ASP A 148 10.77 6.86 11.76
C ASP A 148 10.23 6.36 13.10
N MET A 149 8.94 6.54 13.36
CA MET A 149 8.27 5.99 14.54
C MET A 149 8.27 4.45 14.54
N HIS A 150 7.94 3.83 13.40
CA HIS A 150 7.99 2.38 13.24
C HIS A 150 9.40 1.81 13.51
N ASN A 151 10.44 2.52 13.08
CA ASN A 151 11.84 2.13 13.28
C ASN A 151 12.35 2.42 14.71
N ALA A 152 11.92 3.52 15.33
CA ALA A 152 12.30 3.89 16.69
C ALA A 152 11.75 2.90 17.73
N ALA A 153 10.50 2.44 17.54
CA ALA A 153 9.88 1.42 18.39
C ALA A 153 10.65 0.08 18.42
N LYS A 154 11.57 -0.15 17.47
CA LYS A 154 12.46 -1.33 17.46
C LYS A 154 13.74 -1.12 18.26
N LYS A 155 14.22 0.12 18.39
CA LYS A 155 15.56 0.41 18.95
C LYS A 155 15.53 0.69 20.45
N THR A 156 14.53 1.42 20.93
CA THR A 156 14.40 1.76 22.35
C THR A 156 12.96 2.12 22.65
N ASP A 157 12.40 1.44 23.66
CA ASP A 157 11.11 1.70 24.31
C ASP A 157 9.92 0.85 23.82
N LYS A 158 9.30 0.12 24.75
CA LYS A 158 8.12 -0.76 24.56
C LYS A 158 6.83 0.03 24.23
N ARG A 159 6.93 1.32 23.97
CA ARG A 159 5.80 2.18 23.64
C ARG A 159 5.52 2.09 22.15
N LYS A 160 4.83 1.02 21.74
CA LYS A 160 3.98 1.11 20.55
C LYS A 160 3.05 2.30 20.79
N ARG A 161 3.28 3.42 20.10
CA ARG A 161 2.36 4.56 20.19
C ARG A 161 0.97 4.07 19.80
N ASN A 162 -0.03 4.39 20.61
CA ASN A 162 -1.40 4.04 20.27
C ASN A 162 -1.85 4.88 19.04
N LEU A 163 -2.93 4.46 18.37
CA LEU A 163 -3.38 5.14 17.15
C LEU A 163 -3.74 6.62 17.39
N ARG A 164 -4.20 6.97 18.60
CA ARG A 164 -4.54 8.35 18.97
C ARG A 164 -3.28 9.23 19.07
N GLU A 165 -2.20 8.72 19.65
CA GLU A 165 -0.92 9.43 19.69
C GLU A 165 -0.34 9.64 18.28
N ILE A 166 -0.49 8.65 17.41
CA ILE A 166 -0.07 8.76 16.00
C ILE A 166 -0.86 9.87 15.30
N GLN A 167 -2.19 9.87 15.45
CA GLN A 167 -3.05 10.92 14.92
C GLN A 167 -2.63 12.31 15.44
N GLN A 168 -2.55 12.46 16.77
CA GLN A 168 -2.29 13.75 17.40
C GLN A 168 -0.93 14.35 17.04
N TYR A 169 0.10 13.52 16.87
CA TYR A 169 1.46 14.02 16.69
C TYR A 169 2.00 13.94 15.26
N LEU A 170 1.48 13.03 14.42
CA LEU A 170 2.09 12.74 13.11
C LEU A 170 1.14 13.02 11.94
N ILE A 171 -0.14 12.69 12.07
CA ILE A 171 -1.11 12.72 10.96
C ILE A 171 -2.50 13.16 11.44
N LYS A 172 -2.63 14.43 11.82
CA LYS A 172 -3.83 14.99 12.46
C LYS A 172 -5.06 15.02 11.54
N ASN A 173 -4.83 15.09 10.23
CA ASN A 173 -5.87 15.18 9.21
C ASN A 173 -6.47 13.82 8.80
N TYR A 174 -6.07 12.71 9.44
CA TYR A 174 -6.56 11.36 9.14
C TYR A 174 -7.37 10.76 10.29
N HIS A 175 -8.38 9.96 9.96
CA HIS A 175 -9.16 9.18 10.92
C HIS A 175 -8.41 7.92 11.37
N LEU A 176 -8.69 7.44 12.59
CA LEU A 176 -7.97 6.30 13.18
C LEU A 176 -7.97 5.03 12.31
N GLY A 177 -9.04 4.78 11.55
CA GLY A 177 -9.12 3.65 10.61
C GLY A 177 -8.11 3.77 9.47
N GLU A 178 -7.98 4.96 8.88
CA GLU A 178 -7.00 5.25 7.82
C GLU A 178 -5.57 5.10 8.34
N ILE A 179 -5.30 5.58 9.55
CA ILE A 179 -3.99 5.44 10.20
C ILE A 179 -3.58 3.97 10.34
N GLN A 180 -4.52 3.12 10.74
CA GLN A 180 -4.26 1.68 10.87
C GLN A 180 -3.95 1.06 9.50
N ASN A 181 -4.68 1.45 8.45
CA ASN A 181 -4.40 1.00 7.07
C ASN A 181 -3.01 1.45 6.60
N PHE A 182 -2.63 2.71 6.80
CA PHE A 182 -1.27 3.19 6.48
C PHE A 182 -0.20 2.41 7.22
N ARG A 183 -0.42 2.10 8.49
CA ARG A 183 0.53 1.33 9.29
C ARG A 183 0.75 -0.08 8.72
N TYR A 184 -0.30 -0.75 8.27
CA TYR A 184 -0.18 -2.05 7.59
C TYR A 184 0.57 -1.94 6.28
N GLN A 185 0.19 -0.98 5.43
CA GLN A 185 0.84 -0.79 4.12
C GLN A 185 2.33 -0.41 4.27
N LEU A 186 2.67 0.51 5.18
CA LEU A 186 4.07 0.87 5.44
C LEU A 186 4.87 -0.33 5.97
N SER A 187 4.28 -1.15 6.85
CA SER A 187 4.94 -2.36 7.35
C SER A 187 5.15 -3.37 6.23
N ARG A 188 4.17 -3.57 5.35
CA ARG A 188 4.28 -4.44 4.16
C ARG A 188 5.44 -4.00 3.27
N PHE A 189 5.45 -2.74 2.84
CA PHE A 189 6.38 -2.25 1.82
C PHE A 189 7.77 -1.88 2.34
N TYR A 190 7.90 -1.26 3.52
CA TYR A 190 9.19 -0.75 4.02
C TYR A 190 9.81 -1.61 5.12
N TYR A 191 9.12 -2.66 5.58
CA TYR A 191 9.68 -3.59 6.56
C TYR A 191 9.70 -5.02 6.05
N TYR A 192 8.55 -5.59 5.73
CA TYR A 192 8.49 -7.00 5.37
C TYR A 192 9.15 -7.28 4.02
N GLN A 193 8.88 -6.46 2.99
CA GLN A 193 9.49 -6.67 1.67
C GLN A 193 11.03 -6.58 1.68
N PRO A 194 11.68 -5.57 2.29
CA PRO A 194 13.14 -5.55 2.39
C PRO A 194 13.72 -6.70 3.23
N THR A 195 12.97 -7.21 4.21
CA THR A 195 13.45 -8.25 5.14
C THR A 195 13.26 -9.67 4.59
N HIS A 196 12.14 -9.93 3.90
CA HIS A 196 11.73 -11.27 3.47
C HIS A 196 11.69 -11.43 1.93
N GLY A 197 11.95 -10.36 1.18
CA GLY A 197 11.80 -10.34 -0.27
C GLY A 197 10.33 -10.17 -0.70
N VAL A 198 10.13 -10.20 -2.02
CA VAL A 198 8.81 -10.11 -2.64
C VAL A 198 8.32 -11.54 -2.90
N PRO A 199 7.14 -11.94 -2.38
CA PRO A 199 6.58 -13.26 -2.67
C PRO A 199 6.28 -13.40 -4.17
N CYS A 200 6.38 -14.63 -4.68
CA CYS A 200 6.03 -14.90 -6.07
C CYS A 200 4.51 -14.74 -6.27
N ASN A 201 4.13 -13.82 -7.16
CA ASN A 201 2.77 -13.57 -7.63
C ASN A 201 2.62 -13.71 -9.15
N CYS A 202 3.56 -14.39 -9.79
CA CYS A 202 3.68 -14.46 -11.25
C CYS A 202 2.53 -15.29 -11.89
N ARG A 203 1.81 -16.09 -11.10
CA ARG A 203 0.63 -16.87 -11.49
C ARG A 203 -0.65 -16.45 -10.77
N ASP A 204 -0.64 -15.35 -9.99
CA ASP A 204 -1.85 -14.85 -9.32
C ASP A 204 -2.56 -13.86 -10.26
N PRO A 205 -3.77 -14.18 -10.78
CA PRO A 205 -4.49 -13.31 -11.72
C PRO A 205 -4.85 -11.93 -11.15
N ILE A 206 -4.94 -11.84 -9.81
CA ILE A 206 -5.13 -10.56 -9.11
C ILE A 206 -3.93 -9.62 -9.38
N CYS A 207 -2.74 -10.19 -9.57
CA CYS A 207 -1.49 -9.46 -9.78
C CYS A 207 -1.17 -9.23 -11.27
N THR A 208 -2.10 -9.50 -12.19
CA THR A 208 -1.92 -9.19 -13.63
C THR A 208 -1.88 -7.69 -13.86
N ASP A 209 -1.03 -7.23 -14.81
CA ASP A 209 -1.05 -5.82 -15.25
C ASP A 209 -2.17 -5.63 -16.26
N TYR A 210 -3.19 -4.88 -15.87
CA TYR A 210 -4.22 -4.43 -16.78
C TYR A 210 -3.91 -2.99 -17.22
N GLN A 211 -3.99 -2.73 -18.52
CA GLN A 211 -3.96 -1.38 -19.06
C GLN A 211 -5.39 -0.86 -19.15
N PHE A 212 -5.74 0.10 -18.29
CA PHE A 212 -7.08 0.67 -18.25
C PHE A 212 -7.06 2.15 -17.84
N GLU A 213 -8.11 2.86 -18.20
CA GLU A 213 -8.30 4.26 -17.82
C GLU A 213 -8.91 4.36 -16.41
N PRO A 214 -8.51 5.36 -15.59
CA PRO A 214 -9.30 5.74 -14.42
C PRO A 214 -10.74 6.05 -14.83
N ARG A 215 -11.72 5.90 -13.93
CA ARG A 215 -13.13 6.09 -14.31
C ARG A 215 -13.44 7.50 -14.84
N VAL A 216 -12.74 8.52 -14.33
CA VAL A 216 -12.83 9.90 -14.83
C VAL A 216 -12.31 10.06 -16.27
N GLY A 217 -11.38 9.20 -16.71
CA GLY A 217 -10.87 9.13 -18.09
C GLY A 217 -11.64 8.16 -18.99
N CYS A 218 -12.43 7.24 -18.41
CA CYS A 218 -13.20 6.26 -19.14
C CYS A 218 -14.29 6.93 -19.97
N THR A 219 -14.24 6.71 -21.29
CA THR A 219 -15.17 7.33 -22.25
C THR A 219 -16.60 6.83 -22.10
N ASN A 220 -16.80 5.62 -21.57
CA ASN A 220 -18.13 5.08 -21.29
C ASN A 220 -18.70 5.59 -19.96
N CYS A 221 -17.94 5.47 -18.86
CA CYS A 221 -18.39 5.92 -17.54
C CYS A 221 -18.67 7.43 -17.51
N ASN A 222 -17.86 8.21 -18.23
CA ASN A 222 -17.92 9.67 -18.19
C ASN A 222 -18.85 10.28 -19.26
N ARG A 223 -19.60 9.46 -20.01
CA ARG A 223 -20.43 9.91 -21.14
C ARG A 223 -21.47 10.96 -20.75
N HIS A 224 -22.00 10.92 -19.52
CA HIS A 224 -23.00 11.89 -19.07
C HIS A 224 -22.41 13.26 -18.72
N HIS A 225 -21.16 13.31 -18.24
CA HIS A 225 -20.45 14.57 -18.05
C HIS A 225 -19.81 15.07 -19.35
N ARG A 226 -19.54 14.17 -20.31
CA ARG A 226 -18.87 14.49 -21.58
C ARG A 226 -19.59 13.88 -22.79
N PRO A 227 -20.85 14.26 -23.06
CA PRO A 227 -21.70 13.62 -24.07
C PRO A 227 -21.21 13.81 -25.52
N HIS A 228 -20.28 14.74 -25.73
CA HIS A 228 -19.72 15.04 -27.05
C HIS A 228 -18.48 14.21 -27.41
N LEU A 229 -18.04 13.32 -26.52
CA LEU A 229 -16.94 12.39 -26.79
C LEU A 229 -17.52 11.03 -27.17
N PRO A 230 -17.13 10.44 -28.32
CA PRO A 230 -17.53 9.09 -28.65
C PRO A 230 -16.90 8.11 -27.65
N VAL A 231 -17.58 6.99 -27.43
CA VAL A 231 -17.04 5.87 -26.66
C VAL A 231 -15.86 5.27 -27.44
N ASP A 232 -14.72 5.20 -26.79
CA ASP A 232 -13.45 4.71 -27.32
C ASP A 232 -13.07 3.44 -26.55
N PRO A 233 -13.09 2.25 -27.18
CA PRO A 233 -12.76 0.98 -26.54
C PRO A 233 -11.35 0.93 -25.94
N GLU A 234 -10.41 1.73 -26.45
CA GLU A 234 -9.05 1.81 -25.90
C GLU A 234 -9.00 2.64 -24.61
N LYS A 235 -10.03 3.43 -24.32
CA LYS A 235 -10.14 4.32 -23.16
C LYS A 235 -11.29 3.90 -22.26
N LEU A 236 -11.28 2.63 -21.88
CA LEU A 236 -12.21 2.06 -20.92
C LEU A 236 -11.53 1.83 -19.58
N CYS A 237 -12.29 2.00 -18.51
CA CYS A 237 -11.87 1.56 -17.18
C CYS A 237 -11.99 0.03 -17.06
N LEU A 238 -11.34 -0.55 -16.07
CA LEU A 238 -11.26 -2.02 -15.94
C LEU A 238 -12.65 -2.65 -15.81
N ILE A 239 -13.58 -1.99 -15.10
CA ILE A 239 -14.98 -2.43 -14.98
C ILE A 239 -15.68 -2.50 -16.35
N CYS A 240 -15.48 -1.50 -17.21
CA CYS A 240 -16.07 -1.49 -18.55
C CYS A 240 -15.40 -2.52 -19.46
N GLN A 241 -14.08 -2.71 -19.35
CA GLN A 241 -13.34 -3.74 -20.10
C GLN A 241 -13.84 -5.14 -19.71
N THR A 242 -13.89 -5.45 -18.41
CA THR A 242 -14.37 -6.74 -17.92
C THR A 242 -15.84 -7.01 -18.30
N TYR A 243 -16.71 -5.99 -18.21
CA TYR A 243 -18.09 -6.13 -18.68
C TYR A 243 -18.15 -6.46 -20.18
N LEU A 244 -17.39 -5.74 -21.01
CA LEU A 244 -17.32 -5.96 -22.45
C LEU A 244 -16.80 -7.36 -22.78
N GLU A 245 -15.81 -7.86 -22.03
CA GLU A 245 -15.31 -9.22 -22.19
C GLU A 245 -16.37 -10.28 -21.86
N LEU A 246 -17.19 -10.05 -20.84
CA LEU A 246 -18.24 -10.97 -20.41
C LEU A 246 -19.46 -10.98 -21.33
N ARG A 247 -19.97 -9.81 -21.73
CA ARG A 247 -21.22 -9.68 -22.51
C ARG A 247 -21.00 -9.51 -24.01
N LYS A 248 -19.77 -9.20 -24.44
CA LYS A 248 -19.43 -8.77 -25.82
C LYS A 248 -20.18 -7.51 -26.27
N GLU A 249 -20.70 -6.76 -25.30
CA GLU A 249 -21.43 -5.52 -25.48
C GLU A 249 -20.91 -4.45 -24.51
N MET A 250 -21.04 -3.17 -24.87
CA MET A 250 -20.63 -2.08 -23.99
C MET A 250 -21.48 -2.04 -22.73
N ARG A 251 -20.83 -1.81 -21.58
CA ARG A 251 -21.53 -1.60 -20.31
C ARG A 251 -22.59 -0.50 -20.44
N PRO A 252 -23.84 -0.73 -20.02
CA PRO A 252 -24.90 0.27 -20.07
C PRO A 252 -24.54 1.56 -19.34
N ALA A 253 -23.95 1.52 -18.14
CA ALA A 253 -23.40 2.69 -17.45
C ALA A 253 -24.39 3.87 -17.34
N GLU A 254 -25.66 3.59 -17.04
CA GLU A 254 -26.73 4.60 -16.99
C GLU A 254 -26.69 5.46 -15.72
N GLN A 255 -26.26 4.88 -14.60
CA GLN A 255 -26.29 5.54 -13.29
C GLN A 255 -24.92 5.58 -12.64
N VAL A 256 -23.89 5.99 -13.38
CA VAL A 256 -22.51 6.01 -12.85
C VAL A 256 -22.39 6.95 -11.66
N VAL A 257 -21.84 6.44 -10.56
CA VAL A 257 -21.56 7.17 -9.33
C VAL A 257 -20.06 7.40 -9.20
N PHE A 258 -19.64 8.66 -9.25
CA PHE A 258 -18.28 9.09 -8.95
C PHE A 258 -18.13 9.42 -7.47
N ASN A 259 -16.97 9.13 -6.90
CA ASN A 259 -16.62 9.55 -5.56
C ASN A 259 -16.28 11.06 -5.52
N SER A 260 -16.13 11.63 -4.33
CA SER A 260 -15.90 13.08 -4.17
C SER A 260 -14.63 13.56 -4.89
N SER A 261 -13.55 12.78 -4.86
CA SER A 261 -12.28 13.14 -5.50
C SER A 261 -12.36 13.07 -7.03
N GLU A 262 -13.09 12.11 -7.56
CA GLU A 262 -13.37 12.00 -8.99
C GLU A 262 -14.25 13.16 -9.47
N LEU A 263 -15.28 13.53 -8.71
CA LEU A 263 -16.14 14.68 -9.03
C LEU A 263 -15.35 15.99 -9.02
N GLU A 264 -14.52 16.22 -8.00
CA GLU A 264 -13.64 17.39 -7.93
C GLU A 264 -12.68 17.46 -9.13
N PHE A 265 -12.15 16.30 -9.55
CA PHE A 265 -11.29 16.22 -10.72
C PHE A 265 -12.05 16.56 -12.02
N LEU A 266 -13.27 16.04 -12.19
CA LEU A 266 -14.11 16.34 -13.35
C LEU A 266 -14.50 17.82 -13.42
N GLU A 267 -14.81 18.44 -12.29
CA GLU A 267 -15.08 19.88 -12.21
C GLU A 267 -13.86 20.71 -12.62
N LYS A 268 -12.69 20.39 -12.08
CA LYS A 268 -11.42 21.04 -12.46
C LYS A 268 -11.09 20.81 -13.93
N TRP A 269 -11.37 19.63 -14.47
CA TRP A 269 -11.18 19.37 -15.90
C TRP A 269 -12.01 20.33 -16.74
N ASN A 270 -13.30 20.42 -16.47
CA ASN A 270 -14.21 21.32 -17.21
C ASN A 270 -13.74 22.78 -17.12
N GLN A 271 -13.29 23.21 -15.93
CA GLN A 271 -12.72 24.54 -15.75
C GLN A 271 -11.48 24.77 -16.62
N LYS A 272 -10.53 23.82 -16.66
CA LYS A 272 -9.30 23.95 -17.46
C LYS A 272 -9.56 23.95 -18.96
N GLU A 273 -10.54 23.22 -19.43
CA GLU A 273 -10.96 23.28 -20.84
C GLU A 273 -11.60 24.63 -21.18
N ALA A 274 -12.41 25.18 -20.27
CA ALA A 274 -13.00 26.51 -20.44
C ALA A 274 -11.93 27.61 -20.44
N GLU A 275 -10.94 27.54 -19.53
CA GLU A 275 -9.83 28.50 -19.44
C GLU A 275 -8.90 28.43 -20.66
N SER A 276 -8.61 27.23 -21.16
CA SER A 276 -7.71 27.04 -22.30
C SER A 276 -8.38 27.22 -23.66
N GLY A 277 -9.72 27.19 -23.72
CA GLY A 277 -10.49 27.21 -24.96
C GLY A 277 -10.27 25.99 -25.86
N THR A 278 -9.64 24.93 -25.33
CA THR A 278 -9.29 23.71 -26.09
C THR A 278 -9.67 22.47 -25.30
N ARG A 279 -9.94 21.38 -26.03
CA ARG A 279 -10.15 20.07 -25.38
C ARG A 279 -8.81 19.52 -24.90
N LEU A 280 -8.80 18.99 -23.69
CA LEU A 280 -7.64 18.44 -23.03
C LEU A 280 -7.83 16.94 -22.79
N THR A 281 -6.73 16.20 -22.83
CA THR A 281 -6.68 14.81 -22.37
C THR A 281 -6.62 14.76 -20.84
N ARG A 282 -7.00 13.63 -20.25
CA ARG A 282 -6.89 13.41 -18.80
C ARG A 282 -5.47 13.68 -18.31
N ASP A 283 -4.47 13.12 -18.98
CA ASP A 283 -3.04 13.31 -18.62
C ASP A 283 -2.63 14.78 -18.61
N ASN A 284 -3.10 15.55 -19.60
CA ASN A 284 -2.80 16.97 -19.69
C ASN A 284 -3.43 17.74 -18.54
N VAL A 285 -4.67 17.41 -18.18
CA VAL A 285 -5.36 18.04 -17.03
C VAL A 285 -4.71 17.68 -15.71
N GLU A 286 -4.39 16.40 -15.46
CA GLU A 286 -3.65 15.98 -14.26
C GLU A 286 -2.32 16.73 -14.14
N LYS A 287 -1.60 16.89 -15.25
CA LYS A 287 -0.34 17.64 -15.28
C LYS A 287 -0.55 19.12 -14.94
N LEU A 288 -1.58 19.76 -15.50
CA LEU A 288 -1.90 21.16 -15.23
C LEU A 288 -2.28 21.39 -13.77
N ILE A 289 -3.21 20.58 -13.24
CA ILE A 289 -3.63 20.64 -11.83
C ILE A 289 -2.41 20.47 -10.92
N ARG A 290 -1.57 19.47 -11.19
CA ARG A 290 -0.35 19.23 -10.40
C ARG A 290 0.61 20.42 -10.44
N MET A 291 0.84 21.02 -11.61
CA MET A 291 1.71 22.18 -11.74
C MET A 291 1.18 23.41 -11.00
N GLU A 292 -0.13 23.63 -11.02
CA GLU A 292 -0.77 24.71 -10.26
C GLU A 292 -0.67 24.48 -8.75
N THR A 293 -0.93 23.25 -8.30
CA THR A 293 -0.74 22.87 -6.89
C THR A 293 0.70 23.10 -6.44
N TRP A 294 1.69 22.69 -7.24
CA TRP A 294 3.10 22.89 -6.92
C TRP A 294 3.51 24.35 -6.88
N ARG A 295 2.97 25.18 -7.78
CA ARG A 295 3.20 26.63 -7.74
C ARG A 295 2.64 27.23 -6.46
N ARG A 296 1.39 26.90 -6.13
CA ARG A 296 0.70 27.36 -4.92
C ARG A 296 1.47 27.00 -3.65
N TRP A 297 1.94 25.76 -3.54
CA TRP A 297 2.81 25.31 -2.45
C TRP A 297 4.15 26.06 -2.40
N GLY A 298 4.74 26.34 -3.57
CA GLY A 298 5.96 27.14 -3.69
C GLY A 298 5.79 28.57 -3.17
N ASP A 299 4.61 29.14 -3.36
CA ASP A 299 4.22 30.49 -2.93
C ASP A 299 3.71 30.54 -1.47
N GLU A 300 3.79 29.42 -0.73
CA GLU A 300 3.31 29.25 0.64
C GLU A 300 1.78 29.45 0.82
N ASP A 301 1.02 29.39 -0.26
CA ASP A 301 -0.44 29.40 -0.21
C ASP A 301 -0.93 27.98 0.11
N LEU A 302 -1.21 27.69 1.37
CA LEU A 302 -1.53 26.35 1.87
C LEU A 302 -2.94 26.31 2.45
N THR A 303 -3.63 25.20 2.26
CA THR A 303 -4.86 24.94 3.00
C THR A 303 -4.54 24.52 4.44
N ASP A 304 -5.51 24.63 5.35
CA ASP A 304 -5.36 24.17 6.74
C ASP A 304 -4.97 22.68 6.81
N GLU A 305 -5.49 21.86 5.88
CA GLU A 305 -5.17 20.44 5.78
C GLU A 305 -3.70 20.23 5.41
N GLU A 306 -3.20 20.97 4.42
CA GLU A 306 -1.80 20.88 3.96
C GLU A 306 -0.83 21.41 5.01
N GLU A 307 -1.16 22.49 5.70
CA GLU A 307 -0.35 22.99 6.81
C GLU A 307 -0.24 21.93 7.92
N ALA A 308 -1.32 21.21 8.20
CA ALA A 308 -1.33 20.10 9.16
C ALA A 308 -0.48 18.89 8.73
N MET A 309 -0.15 18.76 7.44
CA MET A 309 0.72 17.70 6.90
C MET A 309 2.22 18.03 6.99
N LEU A 310 2.58 19.29 7.27
CA LEU A 310 3.97 19.73 7.28
C LEU A 310 4.70 19.44 8.59
N ASN A 311 5.98 19.09 8.49
CA ASN A 311 6.89 19.12 9.62
C ASN A 311 7.55 20.51 9.71
N LEU A 312 6.95 21.41 10.48
CA LEU A 312 7.39 22.80 10.61
C LEU A 312 8.86 22.95 11.05
N SER A 313 9.37 22.02 11.86
CA SER A 313 10.77 22.06 12.32
C SER A 313 11.78 21.92 11.17
N LYS A 314 11.35 21.30 10.06
CA LYS A 314 12.13 21.06 8.85
C LYS A 314 12.01 22.19 7.82
N LEU A 315 11.12 23.15 8.04
CA LEU A 315 10.96 24.35 7.21
C LEU A 315 11.83 25.52 7.67
N VAL A 316 12.51 25.40 8.83
CA VAL A 316 13.34 26.47 9.38
C VAL A 316 14.60 26.69 8.55
N ILE A 317 14.83 27.94 8.15
CA ILE A 317 16.06 28.40 7.51
C ILE A 317 17.06 28.78 8.62
N ARG A 318 18.23 28.12 8.65
CA ARG A 318 19.24 28.31 9.70
C ARG A 318 20.01 29.62 9.47
N ASN A 319 20.68 30.13 10.51
CA ASN A 319 21.52 31.34 10.49
C ASN A 319 20.85 32.68 10.12
N ARG A 320 19.51 32.73 10.11
CA ARG A 320 18.74 33.95 9.86
C ARG A 320 18.69 34.86 11.08
N THR A 321 18.96 36.15 10.91
CA THR A 321 18.65 37.19 11.89
C THR A 321 17.13 37.37 11.97
N LYS A 322 16.54 37.28 13.17
CA LYS A 322 15.07 37.24 13.39
C LYS A 322 14.28 38.48 12.92
N SER A 323 14.92 39.51 12.39
CA SER A 323 14.36 40.86 12.24
C SER A 323 14.25 41.34 10.78
N GLY A 324 13.92 40.47 9.83
CA GLY A 324 13.74 40.85 8.41
C GLY A 324 12.63 40.07 7.71
N LYS A 325 12.16 40.57 6.55
CA LYS A 325 11.35 39.79 5.60
C LYS A 325 12.20 38.70 4.94
N HIS A 326 11.58 37.62 4.47
CA HIS A 326 12.31 36.59 3.73
C HIS A 326 12.84 37.15 2.41
N THR A 327 14.09 36.84 2.07
CA THR A 327 14.61 37.11 0.71
C THR A 327 13.90 36.21 -0.29
N GLU A 328 13.92 36.56 -1.58
CA GLU A 328 13.32 35.71 -2.62
C GLU A 328 13.97 34.32 -2.68
N GLU A 329 15.27 34.23 -2.40
CA GLU A 329 15.97 32.94 -2.30
C GLU A 329 15.50 32.12 -1.09
N GLU A 330 15.33 32.76 0.08
CA GLU A 330 14.80 32.08 1.27
C GLU A 330 13.38 31.55 1.04
N LYS A 331 12.52 32.34 0.38
CA LYS A 331 11.17 31.89 -0.01
C LYS A 331 11.24 30.70 -0.96
N ARG A 332 12.11 30.75 -1.98
CA ARG A 332 12.30 29.65 -2.93
C ARG A 332 12.74 28.36 -2.24
N ILE A 333 13.70 28.45 -1.30
CA ILE A 333 14.14 27.31 -0.50
C ILE A 333 12.98 26.77 0.33
N LYS A 334 12.25 27.63 1.04
CA LYS A 334 11.11 27.21 1.88
C LYS A 334 10.01 26.56 1.05
N GLY A 335 9.62 27.16 -0.08
CA GLY A 335 8.65 26.61 -1.03
C GLY A 335 9.07 25.24 -1.57
N SER A 336 10.34 25.05 -1.93
CA SER A 336 10.89 23.75 -2.32
C SER A 336 10.78 22.70 -1.19
N ARG A 337 11.06 23.10 0.06
CA ARG A 337 10.90 22.21 1.23
C ARG A 337 9.45 21.87 1.53
N ILE A 338 8.50 22.78 1.29
CA ILE A 338 7.06 22.52 1.40
C ILE A 338 6.64 21.50 0.35
N LEU A 339 6.99 21.74 -0.92
CA LEU A 339 6.67 20.85 -2.03
C LEU A 339 7.16 19.42 -1.75
N ASN A 340 8.43 19.25 -1.38
CA ASN A 340 9.01 17.94 -1.08
C ASN A 340 8.34 17.21 0.09
N GLN A 341 7.68 17.94 0.99
CA GLN A 341 6.94 17.35 2.12
C GLN A 341 5.50 16.98 1.78
N LEU A 342 4.85 17.77 0.92
CA LEU A 342 3.44 17.60 0.53
C LEU A 342 3.23 16.68 -0.67
N VAL A 343 4.28 16.36 -1.44
CA VAL A 343 4.21 15.35 -2.51
C VAL A 343 3.55 14.07 -1.95
N PRO A 344 2.46 13.60 -2.57
CA PRO A 344 1.77 12.39 -2.11
C PRO A 344 2.63 11.14 -2.24
N LEU A 345 2.64 10.30 -1.20
CA LEU A 345 3.19 8.96 -1.26
C LEU A 345 2.15 7.99 -1.83
N ILE A 346 2.26 7.69 -3.12
CA ILE A 346 1.42 6.70 -3.79
C ILE A 346 2.07 5.32 -3.64
N LEU A 347 1.49 4.48 -2.80
CA LEU A 347 1.93 3.09 -2.67
C LEU A 347 1.37 2.24 -3.81
N PRO A 348 2.15 1.30 -4.36
CA PRO A 348 1.64 0.34 -5.32
C PRO A 348 0.62 -0.58 -4.64
N LEU A 349 -0.33 -1.12 -5.42
CA LEU A 349 -1.29 -2.09 -4.90
C LEU A 349 -0.58 -3.41 -4.49
N PHE A 350 0.43 -3.78 -5.28
CA PHE A 350 1.33 -4.90 -5.03
C PHE A 350 2.65 -4.73 -5.80
N THR A 351 3.74 -5.27 -5.24
CA THR A 351 5.03 -5.41 -5.92
C THR A 351 5.03 -6.69 -6.74
N LYS A 352 5.59 -6.68 -7.94
CA LYS A 352 5.56 -7.83 -8.85
C LYS A 352 6.87 -8.61 -8.84
N CYS A 353 6.78 -9.93 -8.70
CA CYS A 353 7.92 -10.79 -8.97
C CYS A 353 8.28 -10.76 -10.46
N ASN A 354 9.56 -11.01 -10.74
CA ASN A 354 10.03 -11.29 -12.09
C ASN A 354 10.45 -12.76 -12.23
N CYS A 355 9.97 -13.67 -11.38
CA CYS A 355 10.37 -15.08 -11.41
C CYS A 355 10.21 -15.68 -12.81
N LEU A 356 9.04 -15.53 -13.44
CA LEU A 356 8.75 -16.10 -14.75
C LEU A 356 9.63 -15.49 -15.85
N ILE A 357 9.76 -14.15 -15.88
CA ILE A 357 10.58 -13.43 -16.88
C ILE A 357 12.06 -13.80 -16.71
N SER A 358 12.52 -13.91 -15.47
CA SER A 358 13.86 -14.37 -15.16
C SER A 358 14.06 -15.85 -15.41
N GLY A 359 13.08 -16.64 -15.87
CA GLY A 359 13.20 -18.08 -16.08
C GLY A 359 13.23 -18.93 -14.80
N GLY A 360 12.88 -18.35 -13.65
CA GLY A 360 12.74 -19.06 -12.38
C GLY A 360 11.41 -19.83 -12.27
N ILE A 361 11.37 -20.86 -11.42
CA ILE A 361 10.18 -21.69 -11.21
C ILE A 361 9.19 -20.92 -10.30
N PRO A 362 8.05 -20.44 -10.83
CA PRO A 362 7.11 -19.66 -10.04
C PRO A 362 6.43 -20.51 -8.95
N HIS A 363 5.91 -19.84 -7.92
CA HIS A 363 5.07 -20.49 -6.93
C HIS A 363 3.80 -21.06 -7.58
N GLY A 364 3.39 -22.27 -7.18
CA GLY A 364 2.29 -23.00 -7.82
C GLY A 364 2.66 -23.69 -9.14
N SER A 365 3.94 -23.74 -9.53
CA SER A 365 4.39 -24.65 -10.60
C SER A 365 4.47 -26.09 -10.11
N GLU A 366 4.06 -27.03 -10.97
CA GLU A 366 4.24 -28.48 -10.74
C GLU A 366 5.72 -28.84 -10.56
N ASN A 367 6.61 -28.04 -11.17
CA ASN A 367 8.06 -28.23 -11.11
C ASN A 367 8.70 -27.62 -9.84
N ARG A 368 7.92 -26.95 -8.97
CA ARG A 368 8.45 -26.18 -7.83
C ARG A 368 9.33 -27.01 -6.91
N ASP A 369 8.90 -28.22 -6.60
CA ASP A 369 9.58 -29.14 -5.69
C ASP A 369 10.26 -30.30 -6.45
N LYS A 370 10.34 -30.20 -7.78
CA LYS A 370 10.93 -31.23 -8.62
C LYS A 370 12.45 -31.22 -8.50
N TRP A 371 12.96 -32.31 -7.95
CA TRP A 371 14.39 -32.66 -7.87
C TRP A 371 14.66 -34.10 -8.34
N SER A 372 13.64 -34.78 -8.85
CA SER A 372 13.75 -36.12 -9.40
C SER A 372 13.33 -36.14 -10.87
N PHE A 373 14.03 -36.96 -11.64
CA PHE A 373 13.87 -37.09 -13.07
C PHE A 373 13.84 -38.58 -13.37
N SER A 374 12.85 -39.03 -14.13
CA SER A 374 12.74 -40.39 -14.65
C SER A 374 13.87 -40.68 -15.65
N GLY A 375 14.11 -41.95 -15.96
CA GLY A 375 15.15 -42.33 -16.93
C GLY A 375 14.96 -41.67 -18.30
N GLU A 376 13.71 -41.63 -18.79
CA GLU A 376 13.39 -40.95 -20.05
C GLU A 376 13.62 -39.43 -19.99
N GLU A 377 13.31 -38.79 -18.86
CA GLU A 377 13.59 -37.37 -18.69
C GLU A 377 15.08 -37.10 -18.65
N VAL A 378 15.85 -37.95 -17.97
CA VAL A 378 17.31 -37.81 -17.92
C VAL A 378 17.92 -37.87 -19.31
N GLU A 379 17.50 -38.82 -20.15
CA GLU A 379 17.96 -38.91 -21.53
C GLU A 379 17.58 -37.68 -22.35
N LYS A 380 16.33 -37.23 -22.25
CA LYS A 380 15.82 -36.04 -22.97
C LYS A 380 16.57 -34.77 -22.57
N TYR A 381 16.69 -34.47 -21.28
CA TYR A 381 17.39 -33.28 -20.78
C TYR A 381 18.86 -33.29 -21.20
N ARG A 382 19.55 -34.42 -20.99
CA ARG A 382 20.96 -34.59 -21.39
C ARG A 382 21.15 -34.32 -22.88
N ASP A 383 20.34 -34.95 -23.72
CA ASP A 383 20.50 -34.85 -25.17
C ASP A 383 20.21 -33.44 -25.67
N LEU A 384 19.19 -32.76 -25.12
CA LEU A 384 18.90 -31.37 -25.47
C LEU A 384 19.97 -30.39 -24.98
N ILE A 385 20.54 -30.59 -23.78
CA ILE A 385 21.66 -29.77 -23.30
C ILE A 385 22.86 -29.90 -24.23
N SER A 386 23.18 -31.11 -24.68
CA SER A 386 24.23 -31.32 -25.68
C SER A 386 23.89 -30.71 -27.04
N CYS A 387 22.64 -30.80 -27.50
CA CYS A 387 22.20 -30.27 -28.79
C CYS A 387 22.17 -28.73 -28.85
N PHE A 388 21.81 -28.09 -27.74
CA PHE A 388 21.72 -26.63 -27.63
C PHE A 388 22.94 -26.00 -26.96
N GLU A 389 24.06 -26.74 -26.87
CA GLU A 389 25.35 -26.24 -26.36
C GLU A 389 25.25 -25.55 -24.99
N GLY A 390 24.34 -26.01 -24.13
CA GLY A 390 24.11 -25.44 -22.80
C GLY A 390 23.22 -24.20 -22.75
N ASP A 391 22.55 -23.80 -23.84
CA ASP A 391 21.50 -22.77 -23.81
C ASP A 391 20.25 -23.29 -23.11
N GLN A 392 20.14 -23.02 -21.80
CA GLN A 392 19.03 -23.50 -20.99
C GLN A 392 17.68 -22.92 -21.40
N PHE A 393 17.62 -21.76 -22.07
CA PHE A 393 16.36 -21.17 -22.52
C PHE A 393 15.80 -21.97 -23.69
N GLN A 394 16.62 -22.32 -24.67
CA GLN A 394 16.20 -23.17 -25.80
C GLN A 394 15.82 -24.59 -25.32
N VAL A 395 16.59 -25.17 -24.40
CA VAL A 395 16.24 -26.45 -23.77
C VAL A 395 14.88 -26.36 -23.07
N SER A 396 14.65 -25.30 -22.31
CA SER A 396 13.40 -25.09 -21.56
C SER A 396 12.19 -24.91 -22.47
N GLU A 397 12.34 -24.18 -23.59
CA GLU A 397 11.30 -23.97 -24.58
C GLU A 397 10.90 -25.30 -25.24
N PHE A 398 11.88 -26.12 -25.62
CA PHE A 398 11.62 -27.43 -26.23
C PHE A 398 10.94 -28.40 -25.25
N LEU A 399 11.35 -28.37 -23.99
CA LEU A 399 10.78 -29.21 -22.92
C LEU A 399 9.46 -28.67 -22.36
N LYS A 400 9.10 -27.42 -22.68
CA LYS A 400 7.97 -26.68 -22.09
C LYS A 400 8.04 -26.61 -20.56
N VAL A 401 9.24 -26.34 -20.05
CA VAL A 401 9.52 -26.19 -18.61
C VAL A 401 10.20 -24.85 -18.35
N GLU A 402 10.36 -24.48 -17.08
CA GLU A 402 11.10 -23.28 -16.70
C GLU A 402 12.63 -23.49 -16.81
N PRO A 403 13.41 -22.48 -17.27
CA PRO A 403 14.88 -22.55 -17.34
C PRO A 403 15.57 -23.00 -16.06
N GLU A 404 15.10 -22.55 -14.89
CA GLU A 404 15.63 -22.99 -13.58
C GLU A 404 15.50 -24.51 -13.38
N LEU A 405 14.51 -25.19 -13.99
CA LEU A 405 14.42 -26.64 -13.88
C LEU A 405 15.57 -27.35 -14.63
N VAL A 406 16.05 -26.76 -15.74
CA VAL A 406 17.24 -27.23 -16.46
C VAL A 406 18.50 -27.00 -15.61
N GLU A 407 18.57 -25.86 -14.90
CA GLU A 407 19.64 -25.59 -13.92
C GLU A 407 19.68 -26.66 -12.82
N ARG A 408 18.54 -26.98 -12.22
CA ARG A 408 18.43 -28.05 -11.21
C ARG A 408 18.81 -29.43 -11.75
N PHE A 409 18.51 -29.71 -13.02
CA PHE A 409 18.95 -30.93 -13.67
C PHE A 409 20.48 -31.02 -13.72
N VAL A 410 21.15 -29.96 -14.15
CA VAL A 410 22.63 -29.89 -14.22
C VAL A 410 23.26 -29.92 -12.83
N GLU A 411 22.66 -29.26 -11.84
CA GLU A 411 23.10 -29.34 -10.43
C GLU A 411 23.04 -30.77 -9.89
N LYS A 412 21.99 -31.51 -10.24
CA LYS A 412 21.82 -32.90 -9.83
C LYS A 412 22.75 -33.87 -10.59
N TYR A 413 22.97 -33.61 -11.87
CA TYR A 413 23.79 -34.43 -12.75
C TYR A 413 24.97 -33.60 -13.29
N PRO A 414 25.97 -33.29 -12.44
CA PRO A 414 27.15 -32.52 -12.83
C PRO A 414 27.97 -33.24 -13.92
N GLU A 415 28.94 -32.54 -14.50
CA GLU A 415 29.79 -33.02 -15.62
C GLU A 415 30.39 -34.42 -15.40
N ASN A 416 30.76 -34.76 -14.17
CA ASN A 416 31.35 -36.05 -13.80
C ASN A 416 30.34 -37.19 -13.64
N HIS A 417 29.04 -36.94 -13.81
CA HIS A 417 27.99 -37.94 -13.66
C HIS A 417 27.97 -38.92 -14.85
N GLU A 418 27.62 -40.18 -14.59
CA GLU A 418 27.71 -41.26 -15.59
C GLU A 418 26.81 -41.07 -16.82
N ILE A 419 25.75 -40.26 -16.68
CA ILE A 419 24.80 -40.01 -17.77
C ILE A 419 25.46 -39.31 -18.96
N TRP A 420 26.60 -38.63 -18.72
CA TRP A 420 27.37 -37.91 -19.73
C TRP A 420 28.39 -38.79 -20.46
N LYS A 421 28.54 -40.07 -20.10
CA LYS A 421 29.45 -41.00 -20.82
C LYS A 421 29.04 -41.07 -22.30
N GLY A 422 29.93 -40.64 -23.20
CA GLY A 422 29.67 -40.62 -24.65
C GLY A 422 28.86 -39.42 -25.15
N LYS A 423 28.63 -38.40 -24.32
CA LYS A 423 27.97 -37.14 -24.66
C LYS A 423 28.80 -35.96 -24.20
N GLN A 424 28.72 -34.84 -24.91
CA GLN A 424 29.43 -33.62 -24.53
C GLN A 424 28.60 -32.85 -23.50
N PHE A 425 29.20 -32.54 -22.35
CA PHE A 425 28.64 -31.64 -21.36
C PHE A 425 28.93 -30.19 -21.77
N PHE A 426 27.93 -29.31 -21.61
CA PHE A 426 28.08 -27.87 -21.77
C PHE A 426 27.64 -27.17 -20.49
N PRO A 427 28.48 -26.29 -19.91
CA PRO A 427 28.05 -25.49 -18.77
C PRO A 427 26.92 -24.55 -19.19
N LEU A 428 25.93 -24.39 -18.32
CA LEU A 428 24.81 -23.49 -18.57
C LEU A 428 25.25 -22.03 -18.54
N GLN A 429 24.57 -21.19 -19.32
CA GLN A 429 24.80 -19.75 -19.29
C GLN A 429 24.26 -19.16 -17.98
N PRO A 430 24.90 -18.15 -17.38
CA PRO A 430 24.33 -17.47 -16.22
C PRO A 430 23.01 -16.79 -16.59
N ARG A 431 21.95 -17.09 -15.84
CA ARG A 431 20.65 -16.44 -16.02
C ARG A 431 20.61 -15.07 -15.37
N GLU A 432 20.09 -14.08 -16.07
CA GLU A 432 19.84 -12.76 -15.49
C GLU A 432 18.63 -12.83 -14.54
N ILE A 433 18.88 -12.67 -13.24
CA ILE A 433 17.83 -12.60 -12.23
C ILE A 433 17.38 -11.14 -12.10
N LEU A 434 16.25 -10.83 -12.73
CA LEU A 434 15.66 -9.50 -12.69
C LEU A 434 15.07 -9.25 -11.30
N GLN A 435 15.37 -8.07 -10.75
CA GLN A 435 14.76 -7.63 -9.51
C GLN A 435 13.24 -7.47 -9.68
N PRO A 436 12.43 -7.67 -8.63
CA PRO A 436 11.01 -7.33 -8.66
C PRO A 436 10.78 -5.91 -9.18
N HIS A 437 9.58 -5.61 -9.67
CA HIS A 437 9.23 -4.28 -10.15
C HIS A 437 7.97 -3.75 -9.47
N ASN A 438 7.63 -2.48 -9.74
CA ASN A 438 6.56 -1.76 -9.02
C ASN A 438 6.80 -1.66 -7.50
N PHE A 439 8.05 -1.36 -7.11
CA PHE A 439 8.39 -1.12 -5.70
C PHE A 439 7.74 0.15 -5.17
N SER A 440 7.52 0.19 -3.85
CA SER A 440 7.10 1.41 -3.17
C SER A 440 8.10 2.55 -3.39
N PRO A 441 7.65 3.80 -3.55
CA PRO A 441 8.55 4.94 -3.71
C PRO A 441 9.54 5.06 -2.54
N ILE A 442 10.74 5.58 -2.80
CA ILE A 442 11.70 5.86 -1.73
C ILE A 442 11.16 7.01 -0.89
N ILE A 443 11.01 6.80 0.42
CA ILE A 443 10.71 7.88 1.36
C ILE A 443 12.02 8.59 1.67
N PRO A 444 12.23 9.84 1.20
CA PRO A 444 13.51 10.50 1.35
C PRO A 444 13.83 10.73 2.82
N THR A 445 15.10 10.54 3.19
CA THR A 445 15.62 11.14 4.41
C THR A 445 15.71 12.64 4.15
N PHE A 446 14.87 13.44 4.78
CA PHE A 446 15.01 14.90 4.76
C PHE A 446 16.26 15.32 5.58
N VAL A 447 17.42 14.97 5.04
CA VAL A 447 18.72 15.55 5.35
C VAL A 447 18.82 16.73 4.41
N TYR A 448 18.36 17.89 4.87
CA TYR A 448 18.72 19.12 4.19
C TYR A 448 20.20 19.30 4.51
N ASP A 449 21.05 19.08 3.50
CA ASP A 449 22.49 19.20 3.67
C ASP A 449 22.81 20.59 4.22
N ASP A 450 23.51 20.62 5.35
CA ASP A 450 24.05 21.80 6.01
C ASP A 450 25.16 22.50 5.17
N ALA A 451 25.27 22.18 3.88
CA ALA A 451 26.35 22.55 2.97
C ALA A 451 25.90 23.38 1.76
N GLU A 452 24.61 23.46 1.44
CA GLU A 452 24.12 24.28 0.32
C GLU A 452 23.57 25.66 0.74
N ASP A 453 23.58 25.97 2.04
CA ASP A 453 23.27 27.31 2.56
C ASP A 453 24.55 28.18 2.52
N GLY A 454 25.02 28.50 1.30
CA GLY A 454 25.94 29.59 1.01
C GLY A 454 27.40 29.43 1.48
N ASP A 455 28.32 29.64 0.55
CA ASP A 455 29.75 29.87 0.81
C ASP A 455 29.96 31.12 1.67
N GLY A 456 29.77 30.96 2.98
CA GLY A 456 30.15 31.90 4.02
C GLY A 456 31.20 31.24 4.89
N GLU A 457 32.42 31.77 4.82
CA GLU A 457 33.60 31.43 5.64
C GLU A 457 33.32 30.64 6.93
N PRO A 458 34.07 29.56 7.21
CA PRO A 458 33.84 28.73 8.38
C PRO A 458 33.95 29.56 9.67
N SER A 459 32.78 29.78 10.29
CA SER A 459 32.61 30.36 11.61
C SER A 459 33.64 29.77 12.60
N SER A 460 34.41 30.69 13.20
CA SER A 460 35.57 30.52 14.09
C SER A 460 35.39 29.67 15.37
N LYS A 461 34.33 28.84 15.47
CA LYS A 461 34.13 27.90 16.57
C LYS A 461 34.91 26.59 16.40
N LYS A 462 35.20 26.12 15.18
CA LYS A 462 36.09 24.95 14.96
C LYS A 462 37.57 25.28 15.27
N ALA A 463 38.02 26.51 15.06
CA ALA A 463 39.38 26.95 15.40
C ALA A 463 39.64 27.05 16.92
N LYS A 464 38.61 27.34 17.74
CA LYS A 464 38.77 27.42 19.21
C LYS A 464 38.87 26.06 19.89
N LYS A 465 38.29 24.98 19.32
CA LYS A 465 38.48 23.60 19.82
C LYS A 465 39.87 23.05 19.49
N ALA A 466 40.43 23.39 18.32
CA ALA A 466 41.78 22.98 17.93
C ALA A 466 42.90 23.67 18.75
N LYS A 467 42.70 24.92 19.21
CA LYS A 467 43.68 25.60 20.09
C LYS A 467 43.65 25.15 21.55
N LYS A 468 42.56 24.52 22.03
CA LYS A 468 42.46 24.02 23.42
C LYS A 468 43.00 22.59 23.58
N ALA A 469 43.14 21.84 22.48
CA ALA A 469 43.75 20.50 22.48
C ALA A 469 45.29 20.51 22.29
N ARG A 470 45.90 21.70 22.15
CA ARG A 470 47.36 21.88 22.00
C ARG A 470 48.04 22.53 23.21
N LYS A 471 47.32 22.61 24.34
CA LYS A 471 47.84 22.95 25.67
C LYS A 471 47.34 21.91 26.68
N VAL A 472 47.84 20.69 26.55
CA VAL A 472 48.05 19.71 27.64
C VAL A 472 49.37 19.04 27.34
#